data_AF-A0A126P3L2-F1
#
_entry.id   AF-A0A126P3L2-F1
#
_cell.length_a   1.000
_cell.length_b   1.000
_cell.length_c   1.000
_cell.angle_alpha   90.00
_cell.angle_beta   90.00
_cell.angle_gamma   90.00
#
_symmetry.space_group_name_H-M   'P 1'
#
loop_
_entity.id
_entity.type
_entity.pdbx_description
1 polymer ?
#
loop_
_entity_poly.entity_id
_entity_poly.type
_entity_poly.pdbx_seq_one_letter_code
_entity_poly.pdbx_strand_id
1 'polypeptide(L)'
;MVYEERDYRIHAGKLGQFVQIYGEHGLPLQKEHLGTFIAYFTTEIGELNHVVALWAYESLEDRTVRRKAMLADPRWQDYLKRVDGLIDIQTTRILNPVAYSPLQ
;
A
#
# COMPACT_ATOMS: atom_id res chain seq x y z
N MET A 1 18.25 0.78 1.89
CA MET A 1 16.89 0.17 1.84
C MET A 1 16.27 0.43 0.48
N VAL A 2 15.11 -0.16 0.18
CA VAL A 2 14.28 0.19 -0.99
C VAL A 2 12.90 0.65 -0.55
N TYR A 3 12.33 1.61 -1.27
CA TYR A 3 11.00 2.15 -0.98
C TYR A 3 10.01 1.72 -2.04
N GLU A 4 8.84 1.25 -1.63
CA GLU A 4 7.73 0.96 -2.54
C GLU A 4 6.68 2.06 -2.43
N GLU A 5 6.44 2.77 -3.53
CA GLU A 5 5.26 3.63 -3.72
C GLU A 5 4.15 2.80 -4.34
N ARG A 6 2.97 2.79 -3.73
CA ARG A 6 1.76 2.19 -4.29
C ARG A 6 0.74 3.29 -4.50
N ASP A 7 0.34 3.48 -5.75
CA ASP A 7 -0.56 4.54 -6.19
C ASP A 7 -1.77 3.91 -6.88
N TYR A 8 -2.93 3.99 -6.24
CA TYR A 8 -4.14 3.36 -6.73
C TYR A 8 -5.23 4.38 -6.99
N ARG A 9 -5.88 4.25 -8.15
CA ARG A 9 -7.13 4.93 -8.43
C ARG A 9 -8.29 4.08 -7.92
N ILE A 10 -9.10 4.67 -7.05
CA ILE A 10 -10.33 4.10 -6.52
C ILE A 10 -11.49 4.60 -7.39
N HIS A 11 -12.51 3.76 -7.61
CA HIS A 11 -13.70 4.20 -8.33
C HIS A 11 -14.34 5.43 -7.66
N ALA A 12 -14.85 6.36 -8.48
CA ALA A 12 -15.45 7.60 -8.00
C ALA A 12 -16.58 7.33 -6.99
N GLY A 13 -16.60 8.09 -5.90
CA GLY A 13 -17.54 7.91 -4.80
C GLY A 13 -17.24 6.74 -3.85
N LYS A 14 -16.16 5.98 -4.07
CA LYS A 14 -15.74 4.85 -3.22
C LYS A 14 -14.49 5.12 -2.38
N LEU A 15 -13.82 6.26 -2.57
CA LEU A 15 -12.57 6.60 -1.86
C LEU A 15 -12.72 6.50 -0.32
N GLY A 16 -13.74 7.16 0.25
CA GLY A 16 -13.95 7.14 1.71
C GLY A 16 -14.19 5.73 2.25
N GLN A 17 -15.00 4.93 1.56
CA GLN A 17 -15.24 3.53 1.90
C GLN A 17 -13.92 2.72 1.88
N PHE A 18 -13.13 2.89 0.82
CA PHE A 18 -11.86 2.18 0.67
C PHE A 18 -10.86 2.54 1.78
N VAL A 19 -10.71 3.84 2.08
CA VAL A 19 -9.80 4.32 3.13
C VAL A 19 -10.23 3.80 4.51
N GLN A 20 -11.52 3.80 4.82
CA GLN A 20 -12.03 3.25 6.08
C GLN A 20 -11.72 1.75 6.20
N ILE A 21 -12.10 0.95 5.19
CA ILE A 21 -11.85 -0.50 5.18
C ILE A 21 -10.35 -0.80 5.29
N TYR A 22 -9.51 -0.03 4.59
CA TYR A 22 -8.06 -0.18 4.68
C TYR A 22 -7.54 0.13 6.09
N GLY A 23 -7.96 1.24 6.70
CA GLY A 23 -7.53 1.61 8.05
C GLY A 23 -7.92 0.58 9.11
N GLU A 24 -9.14 0.05 9.03
CA GLU A 24 -9.67 -0.89 10.01
C GLU A 24 -9.18 -2.33 9.82
N HIS A 25 -8.97 -2.77 8.57
CA HIS A 25 -8.74 -4.19 8.26
C HIS A 25 -7.45 -4.46 7.47
N GLY A 26 -7.02 -3.52 6.63
CA GLY A 26 -5.87 -3.70 5.74
C GLY A 26 -4.54 -3.35 6.41
N LEU A 27 -4.42 -2.13 6.93
CA LEU A 27 -3.17 -1.58 7.47
C LEU A 27 -2.63 -2.39 8.66
N PRO A 28 -3.42 -2.81 9.66
CA PRO A 28 -2.89 -3.60 10.78
C PRO A 28 -2.22 -4.89 10.30
N LEU A 29 -2.88 -5.62 9.39
CA LEU A 29 -2.37 -6.85 8.83
C LEU A 29 -1.15 -6.63 7.95
N GLN A 30 -1.13 -5.56 7.15
CA GLN A 30 0.07 -5.20 6.38
C GLN A 30 1.25 -4.86 7.29
N LYS A 31 1.05 -4.17 8.41
CA LYS A 31 2.13 -3.87 9.37
C LYS A 31 2.71 -5.13 10.00
N GLU A 32 1.89 -6.16 10.25
CA GLU A 32 2.38 -7.47 10.75
C GLU A 32 3.35 -8.14 9.77
N HIS A 33 3.16 -7.97 8.45
CA HIS A 33 3.91 -8.71 7.43
C HIS A 33 4.98 -7.88 6.70
N LEU A 34 4.63 -6.67 6.27
CA LEU A 34 5.38 -5.90 5.28
C LEU A 34 6.52 -5.07 5.84
N GLY A 35 6.69 -5.00 7.17
CA GLY A 35 7.76 -4.25 7.79
C GLY A 35 7.40 -2.78 7.97
N THR A 36 8.20 -1.88 7.41
CA THR A 36 8.15 -0.45 7.77
C THR A 36 7.10 0.31 6.95
N PHE A 37 5.98 0.62 7.60
CA PHE A 37 4.98 1.56 7.08
C PHE A 37 5.49 3.00 7.23
N ILE A 38 5.53 3.75 6.13
CA ILE A 38 6.01 5.15 6.14
C ILE A 38 4.83 6.11 6.13
N ALA A 39 3.94 5.98 5.15
CA ALA A 39 2.86 6.93 4.96
C ALA A 39 1.70 6.38 4.12
N TYR A 40 0.56 7.06 4.23
CA TYR A 40 -0.65 6.82 3.45
C TYR A 40 -1.40 8.14 3.23
N PHE A 41 -1.73 8.46 1.99
CA PHE A 41 -2.32 9.73 1.60
C PHE A 41 -3.52 9.54 0.66
N THR A 42 -4.36 10.56 0.58
CA THR A 42 -5.35 10.75 -0.50
C THR A 42 -4.97 11.99 -1.31
N THR A 43 -5.20 11.96 -2.62
CA THR A 43 -4.91 13.11 -3.48
C THR A 43 -5.99 14.20 -3.38
N GLU A 44 -5.59 15.41 -3.01
CA GLU A 44 -6.48 16.60 -2.93
C GLU A 44 -6.51 17.39 -4.25
N ILE A 45 -5.36 17.55 -4.92
CA ILE A 45 -5.22 18.29 -6.19
C ILE A 45 -4.44 17.41 -7.19
N GLY A 46 -4.97 17.23 -8.40
CA GLY A 46 -4.40 16.36 -9.46
C GLY A 46 -5.42 15.33 -9.95
N GLU A 47 -4.97 14.10 -10.26
CA GLU A 47 -5.87 12.98 -10.51
C GLU A 47 -6.54 12.56 -9.19
N LEU A 48 -7.86 12.77 -9.10
CA LEU A 48 -8.63 12.55 -7.88
C LEU A 48 -8.99 11.07 -7.70
N ASN A 49 -9.46 10.73 -6.50
CA ASN A 49 -9.78 9.35 -6.08
C ASN A 49 -8.56 8.45 -5.95
N HIS A 50 -7.38 9.02 -5.73
CA HIS A 50 -6.15 8.26 -5.51
C HIS A 50 -5.85 8.06 -4.02
N VAL A 51 -5.29 6.89 -3.71
CA VAL A 51 -4.54 6.65 -2.47
C VAL A 51 -3.07 6.41 -2.80
N VAL A 52 -2.17 6.99 -2.02
CA VAL A 52 -0.71 6.81 -2.18
C VAL A 52 -0.12 6.28 -0.88
N ALA A 53 0.51 5.11 -0.94
CA ALA A 53 1.15 4.46 0.19
C ALA A 53 2.66 4.33 -0.01
N LEU A 54 3.43 4.49 1.07
CA LEU A 54 4.87 4.27 1.09
C LEU A 54 5.26 3.20 2.12
N TRP A 55 6.05 2.23 1.67
CA TRP A 55 6.63 1.16 2.49
C TRP A 55 8.14 1.09 2.29
N ALA A 56 8.86 0.72 3.33
CA ALA A 56 10.30 0.48 3.29
C ALA A 56 10.63 -1.00 3.47
N TYR A 57 11.59 -1.48 2.70
CA TYR A 57 12.13 -2.84 2.77
C TYR A 57 13.65 -2.83 2.80
N GLU A 58 14.26 -3.86 3.36
CA GLU A 58 15.72 -3.98 3.38
C GLU A 58 16.28 -4.19 1.97
N SER A 59 15.61 -5.01 1.18
CA SER A 59 15.93 -5.33 -0.21
C SER A 59 14.67 -5.75 -0.99
N LEU A 60 14.80 -5.93 -2.32
CA LEU A 60 13.72 -6.49 -3.14
C LEU A 60 13.41 -7.96 -2.81
N GLU A 61 14.40 -8.70 -2.31
CA GLU A 61 14.22 -10.08 -1.87
C GLU A 61 13.42 -10.13 -0.57
N ASP A 62 13.79 -9.30 0.42
CA ASP A 62 13.04 -9.13 1.67
C ASP A 62 11.58 -8.75 1.40
N ARG A 63 11.35 -7.76 0.52
CA ARG A 63 10.00 -7.41 0.03
C ARG A 63 9.26 -8.63 -0.51
N THR A 64 9.91 -9.43 -1.35
CA THR A 64 9.28 -10.59 -2.00
C THR A 64 8.85 -11.63 -0.97
N VAL A 65 9.72 -11.95 0.00
CA VAL A 65 9.42 -12.89 1.09
C VAL A 65 8.24 -12.38 1.93
N ARG A 66 8.28 -11.13 2.37
CA ARG A 66 7.22 -10.52 3.20
C ARG A 66 5.87 -10.48 2.49
N ARG A 67 5.87 -10.06 1.21
CA ARG A 67 4.64 -10.03 0.41
C ARG A 67 4.08 -11.44 0.18
N LYS A 68 4.95 -12.44 -0.03
CA LYS A 68 4.52 -13.83 -0.16
C LYS A 68 3.87 -14.34 1.12
N ALA A 69 4.46 -14.05 2.29
CA ALA A 69 3.88 -14.41 3.58
C ALA A 69 2.51 -13.75 3.80
N MET A 70 2.40 -12.45 3.53
CA MET A 70 1.13 -11.71 3.62
C MET A 70 0.05 -12.31 2.71
N LEU A 71 0.38 -12.62 1.45
CA LEU A 71 -0.57 -13.18 0.50
C LEU A 71 -1.07 -14.59 0.90
N ALA A 72 -0.25 -15.33 1.63
CA ALA A 72 -0.60 -16.65 2.16
C ALA A 72 -1.48 -16.60 3.43
N ASP A 73 -1.58 -15.45 4.08
CA ASP A 73 -2.42 -15.27 5.28
C ASP A 73 -3.91 -15.24 4.89
N PRO A 74 -4.76 -16.15 5.41
CA PRO A 74 -6.19 -16.15 5.11
C PRO A 74 -6.90 -14.85 5.47
N ARG A 75 -6.43 -14.15 6.51
CA ARG A 75 -6.97 -12.85 6.92
C ARG A 75 -6.79 -11.80 5.82
N TRP A 76 -5.73 -11.93 5.02
CA TRP A 76 -5.48 -11.04 3.88
C TRP A 76 -6.49 -11.28 2.77
N GLN A 77 -6.87 -12.54 2.52
CA GLN A 77 -7.90 -12.88 1.55
C GLN A 77 -9.28 -12.33 1.96
N ASP A 78 -9.60 -12.36 3.25
CA ASP A 78 -10.83 -11.76 3.75
C ASP A 78 -10.84 -10.22 3.65
N TYR A 79 -9.67 -9.57 3.82
CA TYR A 79 -9.52 -8.16 3.50
C TYR A 79 -9.74 -7.89 1.99
N LEU A 80 -9.13 -8.68 1.10
CA LEU A 80 -9.29 -8.50 -0.35
C LEU A 80 -10.75 -8.55 -0.80
N LYS A 81 -11.56 -9.46 -0.23
CA LYS A 81 -13.01 -9.51 -0.50
C LYS A 81 -13.75 -8.24 -0.10
N ARG A 82 -13.31 -7.53 0.95
CA ARG A 82 -13.94 -6.29 1.42
C ARG A 82 -13.69 -5.10 0.49
N VAL A 83 -12.55 -5.11 -0.21
CA VAL A 83 -12.16 -4.06 -1.15
C VAL A 83 -12.38 -4.44 -2.61
N ASP A 84 -12.96 -5.61 -2.86
CA ASP A 84 -13.28 -6.09 -4.20
C ASP A 84 -14.20 -5.12 -4.93
N GLY A 85 -13.89 -4.86 -6.21
CA GLY A 85 -14.61 -3.90 -7.03
C GLY A 85 -14.51 -2.42 -6.61
N LEU A 86 -13.66 -2.06 -5.62
CA LEU A 86 -13.45 -0.66 -5.25
C LEU A 86 -12.31 0.00 -6.04
N ILE A 87 -11.30 -0.77 -6.43
CA ILE A 87 -10.09 -0.28 -7.09
C ILE A 87 -10.24 -0.37 -8.61
N ASP A 88 -9.88 0.71 -9.31
CA ASP A 88 -9.91 0.81 -10.77
C ASP A 88 -8.53 0.57 -11.38
N ILE A 89 -7.51 1.30 -10.92
CA ILE A 89 -6.13 1.19 -11.41
C ILE A 89 -5.18 0.97 -10.23
N GLN A 90 -4.19 0.09 -10.43
CA GLN A 90 -3.10 -0.11 -9.47
C GLN A 90 -1.75 0.10 -10.14
N THR A 91 -0.97 1.04 -9.62
CA THR A 91 0.43 1.25 -10.01
C THR A 91 1.33 1.06 -8.79
N THR A 92 2.52 0.50 -9.02
CA THR A 92 3.57 0.41 -8.00
C THR A 92 4.92 0.78 -8.60
N ARG A 93 5.77 1.42 -7.79
CA ARG A 93 7.14 1.81 -8.17
C ARG A 93 8.09 1.47 -7.04
N ILE A 94 9.29 1.03 -7.41
CA ILE A 94 10.41 0.86 -6.47
C ILE A 94 11.34 2.05 -6.61
N LEU A 95 11.60 2.72 -5.51
CA LEU A 95 12.38 3.94 -5.43
C LEU A 95 13.64 3.66 -4.62
N ASN A 96 14.78 4.08 -5.15
CA ASN A 96 16.04 4.07 -4.43
C ASN A 96 16.30 5.47 -3.87
N PRO A 97 16.62 5.62 -2.58
CA PRO A 97 16.98 6.92 -2.05
C PRO A 97 18.29 7.40 -2.67
N VAL A 98 18.37 8.67 -3.02
CA VAL A 98 19.64 9.34 -3.32
C VAL A 98 20.38 9.69 -2.02
N ALA A 99 21.68 9.98 -2.10
CA ALA A 99 22.55 10.13 -0.93
C ALA A 99 22.12 11.20 0.09
N TYR A 100 21.37 12.22 -0.33
CA TYR A 100 20.88 13.30 0.53
C TYR A 100 19.39 13.20 0.86
N SER A 101 18.75 12.07 0.53
CA SER A 101 17.38 11.80 0.99
C SER A 101 17.38 11.64 2.52
N PRO A 102 16.45 12.25 3.27
CA PRO A 102 16.34 12.00 4.71
C PRO A 102 15.87 10.56 5.00
N LEU A 103 15.19 9.93 4.03
CA LEU A 103 14.86 8.50 4.05
C LEU A 103 16.01 7.72 3.39
N GLN A 104 16.66 6.81 4.14
CA GLN A 104 17.78 5.94 3.70
C GLN A 104 17.46 4.44 3.86
#